data_AF-A0A1I6LER4-F1
#
_entry.id   AF-A0A1I6LER4-F1
#
_cell.length_a   1.000
_cell.length_b   1.000
_cell.length_c   1.000
_cell.angle_alpha   90.00
_cell.angle_beta   90.00
_cell.angle_gamma   90.00
#
_symmetry.space_group_name_H-M   'P 1'
#
loop_
_entity.id
_entity.type
_entity.pdbx_description
1 polymer ?
#
loop_
_entity_poly.entity_id
_entity_poly.type
_entity_poly.pdbx_seq_one_letter_code
_entity_poly.pdbx_strand_id
1 'polypeptide(L)'
;MTEWVKITRSFDAPIADVWDMWTDPAKFQSWYGPMGFSVPVAEMDVTVGGTRKINMAMETPERKMSMWFTGLYKVVDAPNRLVYTESMCDPNGNVISPKDMGMPEGTPEVTEVTVELSEQDGKTVMVMTHAGVPAGTPGEGGWNMAFDKLGGLLGAA
;
A
#
# COMPACT_ATOMS: atom_id res chain seq x y z
N MET A 1 -3.75 7.75 23.23
CA MET A 1 -3.83 8.19 21.83
C MET A 1 -3.36 7.01 21.01
N THR A 2 -4.14 6.55 20.04
CA THR A 2 -3.74 5.42 19.19
C THR A 2 -2.69 5.91 18.21
N GLU A 3 -1.50 5.29 18.22
CA GLU A 3 -0.48 5.54 17.21
C GLU A 3 -0.74 4.64 16.00
N TRP A 4 -0.73 5.25 14.82
CA TRP A 4 -0.89 4.55 13.55
C TRP A 4 0.45 4.06 13.04
N VAL A 5 0.43 3.07 12.15
CA VAL A 5 1.62 2.59 11.46
C VAL A 5 2.31 3.76 10.76
N LYS A 6 3.58 3.97 11.09
CA LYS A 6 4.48 4.92 10.43
C LYS A 6 5.84 4.26 10.22
N ILE A 7 6.24 4.09 8.98
CA ILE A 7 7.45 3.37 8.59
C ILE A 7 8.35 4.29 7.75
N THR A 8 9.61 4.38 8.14
CA THR A 8 10.65 5.07 7.37
C THR A 8 11.57 4.05 6.70
N ARG A 9 11.89 4.27 5.43
CA ARG A 9 12.86 3.50 4.65
C ARG A 9 13.72 4.43 3.80
N SER A 10 14.96 4.04 3.59
CA SER A 10 15.87 4.70 2.65
C SER A 10 16.21 3.74 1.53
N PHE A 11 16.10 4.20 0.29
CA PHE A 11 16.42 3.44 -0.92
C PHE A 11 17.59 4.10 -1.64
N ASP A 12 18.53 3.27 -2.10
CA ASP A 12 19.63 3.70 -2.96
C ASP A 12 19.16 3.76 -4.42
N ALA A 13 18.18 4.64 -4.66
CA ALA A 13 17.52 4.82 -5.95
C ALA A 13 17.03 6.27 -6.10
N PRO A 14 16.95 6.79 -7.33
CA PRO A 14 16.33 8.09 -7.62
C PRO A 14 14.89 8.19 -7.11
N ILE A 15 14.48 9.38 -6.66
CA ILE A 15 13.13 9.60 -6.14
C ILE A 15 12.03 9.29 -7.16
N ALA A 16 12.32 9.54 -8.45
CA ALA A 16 11.42 9.22 -9.55
C ALA A 16 11.16 7.71 -9.66
N ASP A 17 12.17 6.87 -9.45
CA ASP A 17 11.99 5.41 -9.51
C ASP A 17 11.15 4.91 -8.32
N VAL A 18 11.36 5.46 -7.12
CA VAL A 18 10.53 5.14 -5.96
C VAL A 18 9.09 5.61 -6.17
N TRP A 19 8.90 6.81 -6.72
CA TRP A 19 7.57 7.34 -7.06
C TRP A 19 6.83 6.45 -8.05
N ASP A 20 7.53 6.00 -9.10
CA ASP A 20 6.95 5.10 -10.09
C ASP A 20 6.52 3.76 -9.48
N MET A 21 7.25 3.23 -8.49
CA MET A 21 6.83 1.99 -7.79
C MET A 21 5.47 2.15 -7.11
N TRP A 22 5.07 3.37 -6.74
CA TRP A 22 3.77 3.65 -6.13
C TRP A 22 2.68 4.04 -7.13
N THR A 23 3.04 4.49 -8.33
CA THR A 23 2.11 5.16 -9.26
C THR A 23 1.96 4.45 -10.60
N ASP A 24 2.91 3.62 -11.00
CA ASP A 24 2.77 2.73 -12.15
C ASP A 24 2.10 1.41 -11.71
N PRO A 25 0.95 1.02 -12.29
CA PRO A 25 0.25 -0.20 -11.90
C PRO A 25 1.10 -1.46 -12.06
N ALA A 26 1.87 -1.58 -13.14
CA ALA A 26 2.68 -2.76 -13.40
C ALA A 26 3.85 -2.87 -12.41
N LYS A 27 4.49 -1.75 -12.08
CA LYS A 27 5.52 -1.71 -11.03
C LYS A 27 4.91 -2.00 -9.66
N PHE A 28 3.77 -1.41 -9.32
CA PHE A 28 3.07 -1.65 -8.05
C PHE A 28 2.78 -3.14 -7.82
N GLN A 29 2.37 -3.87 -8.87
CA GLN A 29 2.10 -5.30 -8.80
C GLN A 29 3.32 -6.15 -8.41
N SER A 30 4.53 -5.68 -8.67
CA SER A 30 5.76 -6.43 -8.43
C SER A 30 6.18 -6.49 -6.96
N TRP A 31 5.72 -5.55 -6.12
CA TRP A 31 6.20 -5.41 -4.74
C TRP A 31 5.10 -5.27 -3.69
N TYR A 32 3.87 -4.88 -4.05
CA TYR A 32 2.87 -4.61 -3.03
C TYR A 32 2.42 -5.89 -2.30
N GLY A 33 2.02 -5.72 -1.04
CA GLY A 33 1.60 -6.80 -0.15
C GLY A 33 2.74 -7.58 0.53
N PRO A 34 2.42 -8.40 1.55
CA PRO A 34 3.41 -9.15 2.31
C PRO A 34 4.20 -10.17 1.47
N MET A 35 5.22 -10.80 2.07
CA MET A 35 5.90 -11.95 1.46
C MET A 35 4.90 -13.10 1.23
N GLY A 36 5.03 -13.76 0.08
CA GLY A 36 4.11 -14.83 -0.35
C GLY A 36 2.78 -14.33 -0.94
N PHE A 37 2.56 -13.01 -0.99
CA PHE A 37 1.43 -12.42 -1.72
C PHE A 37 1.86 -11.85 -3.07
N SER A 38 0.93 -11.90 -4.02
CA SER A 38 0.98 -11.22 -5.30
C SER A 38 -0.18 -10.23 -5.42
N VAL A 39 -0.13 -9.39 -6.45
CA VAL A 39 -1.21 -8.48 -6.82
C VAL A 39 -1.69 -8.80 -8.24
N PRO A 40 -2.66 -9.70 -8.43
CA PRO A 40 -3.15 -10.07 -9.75
C PRO A 40 -3.88 -8.92 -10.48
N VAL A 41 -4.49 -8.01 -9.74
CA VAL A 41 -5.21 -6.85 -10.28
C VAL A 41 -4.75 -5.59 -9.60
N ALA A 42 -4.31 -4.61 -10.39
CA ALA A 42 -4.04 -3.25 -9.96
C ALA A 42 -4.65 -2.27 -10.97
N GLU A 43 -5.90 -1.85 -10.71
CA GLU A 43 -6.54 -0.77 -11.44
C GLU A 43 -6.27 0.53 -10.66
N MET A 44 -5.52 1.46 -11.24
CA MET A 44 -5.08 2.69 -10.55
C MET A 44 -5.19 3.89 -11.49
N ASP A 45 -6.16 4.77 -11.23
CA ASP A 45 -6.23 6.10 -11.85
C ASP A 45 -5.52 7.10 -10.93
N VAL A 46 -4.22 7.29 -11.15
CA VAL A 46 -3.36 8.10 -10.27
C VAL A 46 -3.51 9.59 -10.57
N THR A 47 -4.72 10.10 -10.34
CA THR A 47 -5.08 11.51 -10.42
C THR A 47 -5.90 11.88 -9.19
N VAL A 48 -5.95 13.15 -8.80
CA VAL A 48 -6.76 13.56 -7.64
C VAL A 48 -8.24 13.29 -7.92
N GLY A 49 -8.87 12.49 -7.05
CA GLY A 49 -10.24 11.99 -7.23
C GLY A 49 -10.35 10.70 -8.05
N GLY A 50 -9.25 10.26 -8.68
CA GLY A 50 -9.17 8.99 -9.40
C GLY A 50 -9.33 7.80 -8.46
N THR A 51 -9.93 6.73 -8.96
CA THR A 51 -10.23 5.52 -8.18
C THR A 51 -9.11 4.49 -8.28
N ARG A 52 -9.03 3.63 -7.26
CA ARG A 52 -8.19 2.42 -7.29
C ARG A 52 -8.99 1.18 -6.91
N LYS A 53 -8.63 0.05 -7.51
CA LYS A 53 -9.11 -1.29 -7.15
C LYS A 53 -7.96 -2.29 -7.25
N ILE A 54 -7.60 -2.87 -6.11
CA ILE A 54 -6.46 -3.77 -5.96
C ILE A 54 -6.95 -5.13 -5.50
N ASN A 55 -6.49 -6.20 -6.17
CA ASN A 55 -6.59 -7.55 -5.64
C ASN A 55 -5.25 -7.99 -5.08
N MET A 56 -5.20 -8.33 -3.80
CA MET A 56 -4.06 -8.95 -3.18
C MET A 56 -4.38 -10.42 -2.90
N ALA A 57 -3.54 -11.32 -3.41
CA ALA A 57 -3.80 -12.76 -3.35
C ALA A 57 -2.59 -13.53 -2.82
N MET A 58 -2.88 -14.64 -2.15
CA MET A 58 -1.90 -15.66 -1.78
C MET A 58 -2.43 -17.00 -2.29
N GLU A 59 -1.59 -17.70 -3.05
CA GLU A 59 -1.89 -19.04 -3.56
C GLU A 59 -0.75 -19.98 -3.23
N THR A 60 -1.01 -20.89 -2.29
CA THR A 60 -0.18 -22.07 -2.02
C THR A 60 -1.02 -23.33 -2.23
N PRO A 61 -0.41 -24.53 -2.35
CA PRO A 61 -1.17 -25.77 -2.46
C PRO A 61 -2.14 -25.99 -1.29
N GLU A 62 -1.82 -25.48 -0.10
CA GLU A 62 -2.60 -25.65 1.13
C GLU A 62 -3.60 -24.51 1.39
N ARG A 63 -3.37 -23.31 0.83
CA ARG A 63 -4.19 -22.13 1.13
C ARG A 63 -4.34 -21.23 -0.09
N LYS A 64 -5.60 -20.86 -0.36
CA LYS A 64 -5.94 -19.78 -1.29
C LYS A 64 -6.61 -18.65 -0.52
N MET A 65 -6.11 -17.44 -0.70
CA MET A 65 -6.68 -16.23 -0.12
C MET A 65 -6.69 -15.11 -1.13
N SER A 66 -7.77 -14.33 -1.14
CA SER A 66 -7.95 -13.20 -2.03
C SER A 66 -8.62 -12.07 -1.25
N MET A 67 -8.03 -10.89 -1.29
CA MET A 67 -8.54 -9.67 -0.66
C MET A 67 -8.66 -8.59 -1.71
N TRP A 68 -9.75 -7.84 -1.65
CA TRP A 68 -10.02 -6.75 -2.58
C TRP A 68 -10.11 -5.45 -1.81
N PHE A 69 -9.45 -4.44 -2.37
CA PHE A 69 -9.37 -3.11 -1.81
C PHE A 69 -9.82 -2.11 -2.85
N THR A 70 -10.57 -1.10 -2.43
CA THR A 70 -10.89 0.07 -3.25
C THR A 70 -10.66 1.36 -2.49
N GLY A 71 -10.60 2.47 -3.21
CA GLY A 71 -10.42 3.78 -2.64
C GLY A 71 -10.23 4.84 -3.71
N LEU A 72 -9.83 6.03 -3.27
CA LEU A 72 -9.56 7.17 -4.15
C LEU A 72 -8.24 7.83 -3.78
N TYR A 73 -7.58 8.41 -4.78
CA TYR A 73 -6.41 9.25 -4.59
C TYR A 73 -6.85 10.65 -4.13
N LYS A 74 -6.39 11.06 -2.96
CA LYS A 74 -6.69 12.37 -2.36
C LYS A 74 -5.65 13.43 -2.72
N VAL A 75 -4.38 13.02 -2.82
CA VAL A 75 -3.26 13.89 -3.16
C VAL A 75 -2.35 13.11 -4.10
N VAL A 76 -1.98 13.75 -5.21
CA VAL A 76 -0.97 13.27 -6.16
C VAL A 76 -0.07 14.46 -6.48
N ASP A 77 1.00 14.61 -5.70
CA ASP A 77 1.96 15.71 -5.82
C ASP A 77 3.34 15.11 -6.14
N ALA A 78 3.54 14.85 -7.43
CA ALA A 78 4.69 14.09 -7.90
C ALA A 78 6.00 14.90 -7.80
N PRO A 79 7.12 14.29 -7.40
CA PRO A 79 7.28 12.92 -6.90
C PRO A 79 7.24 12.82 -5.36
N ASN A 80 6.80 13.87 -4.67
CA ASN A 80 7.06 14.03 -3.23
C ASN A 80 5.96 13.47 -2.33
N ARG A 81 4.70 13.44 -2.77
CA ARG A 81 3.60 13.09 -1.88
C ARG A 81 2.42 12.42 -2.59
N LEU A 82 2.03 11.26 -2.06
CA LEU A 82 0.86 10.51 -2.49
C LEU A 82 -0.03 10.24 -1.28
N VAL A 83 -1.33 10.50 -1.40
CA VAL A 83 -2.31 10.13 -0.36
C VAL A 83 -3.47 9.45 -1.03
N TYR A 84 -3.87 8.28 -0.53
CA TYR A 84 -5.04 7.56 -1.01
C TYR A 84 -5.78 6.88 0.14
N THR A 85 -7.09 6.67 -0.06
CA THR A 85 -7.91 5.89 0.87
C THR A 85 -7.87 4.40 0.54
N GLU A 86 -8.19 3.58 1.53
CA GLU A 86 -8.34 2.15 1.37
C GLU A 86 -9.53 1.63 2.18
N SER A 87 -10.39 0.87 1.51
CA SER A 87 -11.53 0.16 2.08
C SER A 87 -11.58 -1.24 1.51
N MET A 88 -12.01 -2.21 2.32
CA MET A 88 -12.29 -3.56 1.84
C MET A 88 -13.48 -3.54 0.89
N CYS A 89 -13.42 -4.31 -0.20
CA CYS A 89 -14.52 -4.45 -1.14
C CYS A 89 -14.68 -5.89 -1.64
N ASP A 90 -15.74 -6.14 -2.40
CA ASP A 90 -15.90 -7.34 -3.20
C ASP A 90 -15.15 -7.20 -4.55
N PRO A 91 -15.06 -8.27 -5.38
CA PRO A 91 -14.42 -8.19 -6.70
C PRO A 91 -15.04 -7.19 -7.67
N ASN A 92 -16.29 -6.76 -7.43
CA ASN A 92 -16.98 -5.76 -8.25
C ASN A 92 -16.71 -4.32 -7.75
N GLY A 93 -15.98 -4.15 -6.65
CA GLY A 93 -15.69 -2.86 -6.05
C GLY A 93 -16.74 -2.36 -5.06
N ASN A 94 -17.71 -3.20 -4.68
CA ASN A 94 -18.69 -2.82 -3.65
C ASN A 94 -18.01 -2.87 -2.27
N VAL A 95 -18.01 -1.75 -1.55
CA VAL A 95 -17.40 -1.66 -0.22
C VAL A 95 -18.08 -2.65 0.74
N ILE A 96 -17.26 -3.41 1.47
CA ILE A 96 -17.69 -4.32 2.52
C ILE A 96 -17.26 -3.71 3.86
N SER A 97 -18.18 -3.58 4.81
CA SER A 97 -17.84 -3.02 6.11
C SER A 97 -16.91 -3.98 6.88
N PRO A 98 -15.98 -3.48 7.70
CA PRO A 98 -15.15 -4.33 8.55
C PRO A 98 -15.99 -5.25 9.45
N LYS A 99 -17.15 -4.77 9.91
CA LYS A 99 -18.09 -5.55 10.73
C LYS A 99 -18.62 -6.77 9.99
N ASP A 100 -19.00 -6.63 8.72
CA ASP A 100 -19.51 -7.75 7.91
C ASP A 100 -18.43 -8.79 7.62
N MET A 101 -17.15 -8.40 7.72
CA MET A 101 -16.00 -9.29 7.65
C MET A 101 -15.62 -9.93 9.00
N GLY A 102 -16.36 -9.63 10.07
CA GLY A 102 -16.06 -10.12 11.42
C GLY A 102 -14.82 -9.48 12.06
N MET A 103 -14.41 -8.29 11.60
CA MET A 103 -13.31 -7.54 12.20
C MET A 103 -13.71 -7.00 13.58
N PRO A 104 -12.75 -6.75 14.49
CA PRO A 104 -13.02 -6.18 15.80
C PRO A 104 -13.79 -4.86 15.73
N GLU A 105 -14.64 -4.62 16.73
CA GLU A 105 -15.35 -3.34 16.89
C GLU A 105 -14.34 -2.17 16.98
N GLY A 106 -14.66 -1.06 16.32
CA GLY A 106 -13.76 0.10 16.22
C GLY A 106 -12.76 0.04 15.06
N THR A 107 -12.74 -1.04 14.26
CA THR A 107 -12.02 -1.06 12.98
C THR A 107 -12.60 0.00 12.03
N PRO A 108 -11.79 0.93 11.50
CA PRO A 108 -12.28 1.97 10.59
C PRO A 108 -12.82 1.40 9.28
N GLU A 109 -13.89 2.00 8.74
CA GLU A 109 -14.42 1.64 7.41
C GLU A 109 -13.51 2.08 6.26
N VAL A 110 -12.79 3.18 6.48
CA VAL A 110 -11.86 3.76 5.53
C VAL A 110 -10.56 4.03 6.28
N THR A 111 -9.47 3.50 5.75
CA THR A 111 -8.11 3.85 6.17
C THR A 111 -7.46 4.77 5.14
N GLU A 112 -6.36 5.41 5.51
CA GLU A 112 -5.63 6.32 4.62
C GLU A 112 -4.15 6.00 4.64
N VAL A 113 -3.58 5.85 3.44
CA VAL A 113 -2.13 5.70 3.25
C VAL A 113 -1.58 7.02 2.74
N THR A 114 -0.58 7.55 3.44
CA THR A 114 0.22 8.69 3.04
C THR A 114 1.65 8.24 2.79
N VAL A 115 2.19 8.56 1.62
CA VAL A 115 3.58 8.33 1.24
C VAL A 115 4.23 9.69 1.00
N GLU A 116 5.32 9.95 1.71
CA GLU A 116 6.14 11.15 1.58
C GLU A 116 7.55 10.75 1.17
N LEU A 117 8.03 11.30 0.05
CA LEU A 117 9.34 11.04 -0.52
C LEU A 117 10.20 12.30 -0.49
N SER A 118 11.46 12.13 -0.09
CA SER A 118 12.47 13.20 -0.06
C SER A 118 13.84 12.64 -0.45
N GLU A 119 14.70 13.48 -0.98
CA GLU A 119 16.10 13.11 -1.25
C GLU A 119 16.99 13.55 -0.09
N GLN A 120 17.84 12.65 0.39
CA GLN A 120 18.81 12.89 1.46
C GLN A 120 20.09 12.12 1.14
N ASP A 121 21.23 12.81 1.08
CA ASP A 121 22.55 12.22 0.81
C ASP A 121 22.60 11.31 -0.43
N GLY A 122 21.91 11.73 -1.51
CA GLY A 122 21.84 10.99 -2.78
C GLY A 122 20.93 9.76 -2.74
N LYS A 123 20.20 9.54 -1.65
CA LYS A 123 19.22 8.45 -1.48
C LYS A 123 17.81 9.00 -1.39
N THR A 124 16.83 8.16 -1.70
CA THR A 124 15.42 8.50 -1.47
C THR A 124 15.00 8.00 -0.09
N VAL A 125 14.55 8.91 0.76
CA VAL A 125 13.91 8.60 2.05
C VAL A 125 12.40 8.64 1.87
N MET A 126 11.77 7.50 2.13
CA MET A 126 10.33 7.32 2.14
C MET A 126 9.82 7.25 3.58
N VAL A 127 8.79 8.03 3.87
CA VAL A 127 7.97 7.90 5.09
C VAL A 127 6.56 7.49 4.65
N MET A 128 6.12 6.31 5.07
CA MET A 128 4.75 5.85 4.86
C MET A 128 3.99 5.86 6.18
N THR A 129 2.81 6.46 6.19
CA THR A 129 1.86 6.41 7.31
C THR A 129 0.56 5.74 6.85
N HIS A 130 0.08 4.74 7.58
CA HIS A 130 -1.22 4.10 7.34
C HIS A 130 -2.16 4.39 8.50
N ALA A 131 -2.90 5.50 8.39
CA ALA A 131 -3.90 5.89 9.39
C ALA A 131 -5.08 4.91 9.38
N GLY A 132 -5.41 4.36 10.55
CA GLY A 132 -6.43 3.33 10.72
C GLY A 132 -5.88 1.91 10.89
N VAL A 133 -4.57 1.71 10.73
CA VAL A 133 -3.87 0.48 11.13
C VAL A 133 -3.01 0.81 12.36
N PRO A 134 -3.29 0.24 13.54
CA PRO A 134 -2.49 0.51 14.73
C PRO A 134 -1.04 0.00 14.58
N ALA A 135 -0.09 0.75 15.15
CA ALA A 135 1.30 0.33 15.21
C ALA A 135 1.47 -0.99 16.02
N GLY A 136 2.48 -1.79 15.68
CA GLY A 136 2.77 -3.10 16.27
C GLY A 136 1.83 -4.23 15.85
N THR A 137 0.88 -3.97 14.95
CA THR A 137 -0.06 -4.99 14.45
C THR A 137 0.53 -5.80 13.30
N PRO A 138 -0.05 -6.97 12.96
CA PRO A 138 0.32 -7.71 11.75
C PRO A 138 0.24 -6.87 10.46
N GLY A 139 -0.58 -5.81 10.43
CA GLY A 139 -0.62 -4.86 9.32
C GLY A 139 0.72 -4.14 9.12
N GLU A 140 1.37 -3.72 10.21
CA GLU A 140 2.71 -3.14 10.16
C GLU A 140 3.74 -4.16 9.66
N GLY A 141 3.66 -5.40 10.13
CA GLY A 141 4.54 -6.49 9.66
C GLY A 141 4.37 -6.75 8.15
N GLY A 142 3.13 -6.70 7.65
CA GLY A 142 2.80 -6.79 6.23
C GLY A 142 3.48 -5.70 5.39
N TRP A 143 3.44 -4.46 5.85
CA TRP A 143 4.11 -3.34 5.19
C TRP A 143 5.63 -3.44 5.20
N ASN A 144 6.23 -3.84 6.33
CA ASN A 144 7.68 -4.04 6.40
C ASN A 144 8.13 -5.08 5.35
N MET A 145 7.43 -6.22 5.28
CA MET A 145 7.70 -7.25 4.26
C MET A 145 7.52 -6.73 2.82
N ALA A 146 6.48 -5.92 2.56
CA ALA A 146 6.29 -5.31 1.25
C ALA A 146 7.46 -4.38 0.88
N PHE A 147 7.94 -3.57 1.83
CA PHE A 147 9.06 -2.68 1.60
C PHE A 147 10.40 -3.40 1.46
N ASP A 148 10.56 -4.58 2.05
CA ASP A 148 11.72 -5.43 1.78
C ASP A 148 11.72 -5.90 0.31
N LYS A 149 10.55 -6.28 -0.25
CA LYS A 149 10.42 -6.57 -1.70
C LYS A 149 10.74 -5.35 -2.56
N LEU A 150 10.18 -4.20 -2.20
CA LEU A 150 10.42 -2.92 -2.89
C LEU A 150 11.91 -2.58 -2.92
N GLY A 151 12.59 -2.69 -1.77
CA GLY A 151 14.02 -2.43 -1.66
C GLY A 151 14.86 -3.39 -2.50
N GLY A 152 14.48 -4.66 -2.56
CA GLY A 152 15.13 -5.65 -3.43
C GLY A 152 15.02 -5.33 -4.93
N LEU A 153 13.92 -4.71 -5.37
CA LEU A 153 13.72 -4.31 -6.76
C LEU A 153 14.46 -3.02 -7.12
N LEU A 154 14.50 -2.05 -6.20
CA LEU A 154 15.19 -0.78 -6.38
C LEU A 154 16.71 -0.91 -6.27
N GLY A 155 17.21 -1.85 -5.45
CA GLY A 155 18.64 -2.11 -5.26
C GLY A 155 19.25 -3.09 -6.24
N ALA A 156 18.51 -3.61 -7.22
CA ALA A 156 18.98 -4.58 -8.21
C ALA A 156 19.61 -3.95 -9.47
N ALA A 157 20.02 -2.67 -9.40
CA ALA A 157 20.63 -1.92 -10.50
C ALA A 157 22.17 -2.03 -10.54
#